data_AF-A0A0D2CWE6-F1
#
_entry.id   AF-A0A0D2CWE6-F1
#
_cell.length_a   1.000
_cell.length_b   1.000
_cell.length_c   1.000
_cell.angle_alpha   90.00
_cell.angle_beta   90.00
_cell.angle_gamma   90.00
#
_symmetry.space_group_name_H-M   'P 1'
#
loop_
_entity.id
_entity.type
_entity.pdbx_description
1 polymer ?
#
loop_
_entity_poly.entity_id
_entity_poly.type
_entity_poly.pdbx_seq_one_letter_code
_entity_poly.pdbx_strand_id
1 'polypeptide(L)'
;MAQTNELDSDVLVRLRQYQVDRNYCRYYTEFCEFGTLETLRLRYKAWNKYFPELFLWHVFHCLAKGYLDFVRARWRSLKQLDFGEQIDGQYLLHNDIKTENIFLATNPTRDEGTVWYPKPKIGDFGLATTTNAGELYTNQAKVMQAGTPCWQPPEKRIGYMQAPRRYYFQQDVHPNLKKEAGSERKFHRIRQEANIWAIGAVMWNLITLDEIETLSHKVNLILYGSNATAGAFDGTNIVKRPPPVIEQRYSPKLWDLVCECLRMKPGDRPPPSRLISEIETAMQECMEREQAEYRRTGDLAPLMVAFQENQINDLPDGGANFHKGMYFWPDFAQHLLWTPRQWGPLCPPEAPRRMDFRADGLPSPLRRREEQRWEEALEERDRRRAAQNAAESQPISQPQTRPDAIADQATPSLRRPNQSSDQEQQPRKRSRYA
;
A
#
# COMPACT_ATOMS: atom_id res chain seq x y z
N MET A 1 13.64 12.33 11.20
CA MET A 1 13.54 12.17 9.75
C MET A 1 14.86 11.65 9.23
N ALA A 2 14.81 10.58 8.45
CA ALA A 2 15.98 10.00 7.78
C ALA A 2 16.17 10.63 6.39
N GLN A 3 17.42 10.79 5.96
CA GLN A 3 17.74 11.29 4.61
C GLN A 3 17.64 10.13 3.60
N THR A 4 16.80 10.29 2.56
CA THR A 4 16.55 9.24 1.54
C THR A 4 17.28 9.46 0.21
N ASN A 5 17.79 10.67 -0.05
CA ASN A 5 18.37 11.03 -1.35
C ASN A 5 19.64 10.27 -1.73
N GLU A 6 20.47 9.94 -0.75
CA GLU A 6 21.77 9.28 -0.98
C GLU A 6 21.62 7.80 -1.34
N LEU A 7 20.42 7.22 -1.22
CA LEU A 7 20.19 5.79 -1.42
C LEU A 7 19.89 5.41 -2.87
N ASP A 8 19.55 6.38 -3.71
CA ASP A 8 19.03 6.18 -5.06
C ASP A 8 17.98 5.07 -5.19
N SER A 9 17.18 4.87 -4.13
CA SER A 9 16.13 3.86 -4.12
C SER A 9 14.90 4.36 -4.88
N ASP A 10 14.35 3.50 -5.73
CA ASP A 10 13.13 3.75 -6.50
C ASP A 10 11.86 3.36 -5.75
N VAL A 11 11.99 2.77 -4.56
CA VAL A 11 10.88 2.31 -3.69
C VAL A 11 10.77 3.11 -2.39
N LEU A 12 11.55 4.17 -2.23
CA LEU A 12 11.48 5.10 -1.10
C LEU A 12 11.14 6.50 -1.61
N VAL A 13 10.30 7.22 -0.86
CA VAL A 13 9.98 8.62 -1.17
C VAL A 13 11.22 9.50 -0.96
N ARG A 14 11.65 10.16 -2.03
CA ARG A 14 12.81 11.06 -2.03
C ARG A 14 12.51 12.38 -1.31
N LEU A 15 13.36 12.76 -0.36
CA LEU A 15 13.32 14.06 0.32
C LEU A 15 14.04 15.12 -0.52
N ARG A 16 13.33 15.83 -1.41
CA ARG A 16 13.93 16.80 -2.33
C ARG A 16 14.62 17.98 -1.64
N GLN A 17 13.98 18.53 -0.63
CA GLN A 17 14.47 19.70 0.10
C GLN A 17 13.86 19.73 1.50
N TYR A 18 14.52 20.41 2.42
CA TYR A 18 13.92 20.77 3.71
C TYR A 18 14.30 22.20 4.09
N GLN A 19 13.43 22.84 4.88
CA GLN A 19 13.66 24.13 5.51
C GLN A 19 13.35 23.99 6.99
N VAL A 20 14.34 24.28 7.83
CA VAL A 20 14.17 24.32 9.28
C VAL A 20 14.29 25.77 9.72
N ASP A 21 13.25 26.27 10.37
CA ASP A 21 13.22 27.55 11.06
C ASP A 21 12.93 27.30 12.55
N ARG A 22 13.04 28.33 13.41
CA ARG A 22 12.78 28.26 14.85
C ARG A 22 11.38 27.73 15.19
N ASN A 23 10.39 28.01 14.33
CA ASN A 23 8.99 27.70 14.59
C ASN A 23 8.43 26.55 13.75
N TYR A 24 9.09 26.16 12.66
CA TYR A 24 8.59 25.13 11.76
C TYR A 24 9.69 24.38 11.02
N CYS A 25 9.45 23.10 10.78
CA CYS A 25 10.19 22.28 9.82
C CYS A 25 9.29 22.01 8.63
N ARG A 26 9.74 22.36 7.42
CA ARG A 26 9.05 22.04 6.17
C ARG A 26 9.89 21.07 5.37
N TYR A 27 9.27 19.98 4.96
CA TYR A 27 9.90 18.95 4.15
C TYR A 27 9.22 18.92 2.79
N TYR A 28 10.01 18.94 1.73
CA TYR A 28 9.57 18.85 0.34
C TYR A 28 10.00 17.49 -0.17
N THR A 29 9.02 16.62 -0.43
CA THR A 29 9.26 15.28 -0.97
C THR A 29 8.94 15.23 -2.45
N GLU A 30 9.35 14.17 -3.13
CA GLU A 30 8.80 13.88 -4.45
C GLU A 30 7.28 13.70 -4.38
N PHE A 31 6.60 14.04 -5.48
CA PHE A 31 5.17 13.88 -5.61
C PHE A 31 4.85 12.50 -6.17
N CYS A 32 3.86 11.82 -5.58
CA CYS A 32 3.37 10.51 -6.03
C CYS A 32 1.92 10.69 -6.49
N GLU A 33 1.70 10.55 -7.79
CA GLU A 33 0.53 11.07 -8.50
C GLU A 33 -0.74 10.27 -8.24
N PHE A 34 -0.61 9.03 -7.77
CA PHE A 34 -1.73 8.10 -7.59
C PHE A 34 -2.17 7.95 -6.13
N GLY A 35 -1.72 8.87 -5.27
CA GLY A 35 -2.11 8.89 -3.85
C GLY A 35 -1.41 7.82 -3.03
N THR A 36 -2.14 7.14 -2.16
CA THR A 36 -1.62 6.13 -1.23
C THR A 36 -2.28 4.79 -1.44
N LEU A 37 -1.66 3.72 -0.96
CA LEU A 37 -2.28 2.39 -0.92
C LEU A 37 -3.56 2.39 -0.10
N GLU A 38 -3.67 3.22 0.93
CA GLU A 38 -4.91 3.32 1.72
C GLU A 38 -6.07 3.86 0.89
N THR A 39 -5.85 4.95 0.15
CA THR A 39 -6.87 5.49 -0.77
C THR A 39 -7.30 4.43 -1.77
N LEU A 40 -6.36 3.65 -2.32
CA LEU A 40 -6.67 2.59 -3.28
C LEU A 40 -7.43 1.42 -2.62
N ARG A 41 -7.04 1.01 -1.40
CA ARG A 41 -7.70 -0.02 -0.59
C ARG A 41 -9.16 0.35 -0.33
N LEU A 42 -9.40 1.56 0.15
CA LEU A 42 -10.72 2.09 0.46
C LEU A 42 -11.62 2.11 -0.78
N ARG A 43 -11.08 2.50 -1.95
CA ARG A 43 -11.78 2.44 -3.24
C ARG A 43 -12.20 1.01 -3.59
N TYR A 44 -11.29 0.05 -3.54
CA TYR A 44 -11.59 -1.34 -3.85
C TYR A 44 -12.60 -1.96 -2.87
N LYS A 45 -12.49 -1.63 -1.58
CA LYS A 45 -13.47 -2.01 -0.56
C LYS A 45 -14.85 -1.40 -0.83
N ALA A 46 -14.91 -0.13 -1.24
CA ALA A 46 -16.17 0.54 -1.58
C ALA A 46 -16.88 -0.09 -2.79
N TRP A 47 -16.10 -0.62 -3.75
CA TRP A 47 -16.59 -1.35 -4.92
C TRP A 47 -16.79 -2.85 -4.69
N ASN A 48 -16.66 -3.34 -3.45
CA ASN A 48 -16.76 -4.77 -3.14
C ASN A 48 -15.83 -5.64 -4.00
N LYS A 49 -14.65 -5.13 -4.37
CA LYS A 49 -13.73 -5.78 -5.29
C LYS A 49 -12.40 -6.06 -4.63
N TYR A 50 -11.87 -7.25 -4.83
CA TYR A 50 -10.53 -7.61 -4.42
C TYR A 50 -9.48 -7.11 -5.42
N PHE A 51 -8.26 -6.91 -4.94
CA PHE A 51 -7.13 -6.62 -5.82
C PHE A 51 -6.74 -7.83 -6.68
N PRO A 52 -6.25 -7.61 -7.91
CA PRO A 52 -5.62 -8.67 -8.68
C PRO A 52 -4.35 -9.18 -7.97
N GLU A 53 -4.10 -10.49 -8.06
CA GLU A 53 -2.98 -11.12 -7.35
C GLU A 53 -1.62 -10.57 -7.81
N LEU A 54 -1.45 -10.37 -9.12
CA LEU A 54 -0.20 -9.86 -9.68
C LEU A 54 0.13 -8.44 -9.16
N PHE A 55 -0.89 -7.61 -8.92
CA PHE A 55 -0.71 -6.30 -8.29
C PHE A 55 -0.22 -6.43 -6.84
N LEU A 56 -0.77 -7.38 -6.08
CA LEU A 56 -0.32 -7.65 -4.71
C LEU A 56 1.14 -8.11 -4.68
N TRP A 57 1.55 -8.98 -5.61
CA TRP A 57 2.95 -9.38 -5.75
C TRP A 57 3.87 -8.20 -6.07
N HIS A 58 3.48 -7.33 -6.98
CA HIS A 58 4.22 -6.10 -7.30
C HIS A 58 4.38 -5.17 -6.09
N VAL A 59 3.32 -5.00 -5.29
CA VAL A 59 3.39 -4.24 -4.04
C VAL A 59 4.35 -4.91 -3.06
N PHE A 60 4.21 -6.22 -2.86
CA PHE A 60 5.05 -6.95 -1.93
C PHE A 60 6.53 -6.87 -2.31
N HIS A 61 6.84 -6.98 -3.61
CA HIS A 61 8.20 -6.86 -4.14
C HIS A 61 8.82 -5.49 -3.85
N CYS A 62 8.09 -4.41 -4.12
CA CYS A 62 8.59 -3.05 -3.89
C CYS A 62 8.82 -2.79 -2.39
N LEU A 63 7.91 -3.24 -1.52
CA LEU A 63 8.07 -3.09 -0.08
C LEU A 63 9.21 -3.96 0.47
N ALA A 64 9.38 -5.18 -0.04
CA ALA A 64 10.49 -6.06 0.34
C ALA A 64 11.86 -5.48 -0.08
N LYS A 65 11.94 -4.82 -1.24
CA LYS A 65 13.12 -4.03 -1.64
C LYS A 65 13.38 -2.87 -0.69
N GLY A 66 12.35 -2.12 -0.30
CA GLY A 66 12.49 -1.07 0.72
C GLY A 66 12.99 -1.62 2.07
N TYR A 67 12.52 -2.81 2.47
CA TYR A 67 13.06 -3.49 3.65
C TYR A 67 14.53 -3.85 3.51
N LEU A 68 14.97 -4.30 2.32
CA LEU A 68 16.39 -4.53 2.05
C LEU A 68 17.22 -3.26 2.23
N ASP A 69 16.71 -2.11 1.76
CA ASP A 69 17.37 -0.81 1.94
C ASP A 69 17.43 -0.43 3.43
N PHE A 70 16.39 -0.68 4.22
CA PHE A 70 16.42 -0.45 5.67
C PHE A 70 17.49 -1.28 6.39
N VAL A 71 17.85 -2.44 5.86
CA VAL A 71 18.84 -3.35 6.45
C VAL A 71 20.26 -3.08 5.96
N ARG A 72 20.44 -2.73 4.69
CA ARG A 72 21.77 -2.66 4.05
C ARG A 72 22.27 -1.24 3.82
N ALA A 73 21.37 -0.29 3.66
CA ALA A 73 21.73 1.04 3.25
C ALA A 73 22.34 1.84 4.41
N ARG A 74 23.07 2.90 4.05
CA ARG A 74 23.72 3.79 5.02
C ARG A 74 22.78 4.94 5.33
N TRP A 75 22.24 4.95 6.54
CA TRP A 75 21.22 5.91 6.92
C TRP A 75 21.81 7.04 7.75
N ARG A 76 21.47 8.28 7.36
CA ARG A 76 21.79 9.48 8.14
C ARG A 76 20.54 9.97 8.88
N SER A 77 20.67 10.19 10.17
CA SER A 77 19.64 10.82 11.00
C SER A 77 19.78 12.34 10.94
N LEU A 78 18.71 13.06 10.62
CA LEU A 78 18.68 14.53 10.72
C LEU A 78 18.52 15.03 12.16
N LYS A 79 18.27 14.13 13.14
CA LYS A 79 18.03 14.47 14.55
C LYS A 79 19.30 14.45 15.40
N GLN A 80 20.34 13.76 14.95
CA GLN A 80 21.56 13.59 15.72
C GLN A 80 22.67 14.50 15.14
N LEU A 81 23.51 15.05 16.02
CA LEU A 81 24.60 15.97 15.68
C LEU A 81 25.80 15.25 15.02
N ASP A 82 25.81 13.92 15.08
CA ASP A 82 26.78 13.02 14.46
C ASP A 82 26.44 12.80 12.97
N PHE A 83 26.46 13.90 12.18
CA PHE A 83 26.14 13.95 10.75
C PHE A 83 26.74 12.80 9.89
N GLY A 84 26.13 11.61 9.95
CA GLY A 84 26.56 10.42 9.23
C GLY A 84 27.75 9.64 9.80
N GLU A 85 27.96 9.62 11.12
CA GLU A 85 28.88 8.62 11.70
C GLU A 85 28.35 7.20 11.40
N GLN A 86 29.17 6.45 10.67
CA GLN A 86 28.85 5.10 10.23
C GLN A 86 29.05 4.14 11.40
N ILE A 87 27.99 3.45 11.79
CA ILE A 87 28.09 2.39 12.80
C ILE A 87 27.91 1.04 12.12
N ASP A 88 28.84 0.12 12.35
CA ASP A 88 28.75 -1.24 11.81
C ASP A 88 27.48 -1.95 12.31
N GLY A 89 26.80 -2.64 11.39
CA GLY A 89 25.53 -3.31 11.67
C GLY A 89 24.36 -2.35 11.93
N GLN A 90 24.44 -1.10 11.50
CA GLN A 90 23.34 -0.16 11.52
C GLN A 90 22.19 -0.61 10.60
N TYR A 91 20.96 -0.40 11.05
CA TYR A 91 19.74 -0.52 10.27
C TYR A 91 18.76 0.61 10.63
N LEU A 92 17.80 0.85 9.75
CA LEU A 92 16.71 1.80 9.95
C LEU A 92 15.48 1.07 10.49
N LEU A 93 14.90 1.59 11.57
CA LEU A 93 13.52 1.28 11.96
C LEU A 93 12.62 2.40 11.46
N HIS A 94 11.69 2.10 10.55
CA HIS A 94 10.78 3.12 9.99
C HIS A 94 9.76 3.61 11.03
N ASN A 95 9.31 2.70 11.90
CA ASN A 95 8.38 2.91 13.01
C ASN A 95 6.93 3.28 12.65
N ASP A 96 6.62 3.62 11.40
CA ASP A 96 5.25 3.92 10.96
C ASP A 96 4.96 3.45 9.52
N ILE A 97 5.31 2.19 9.20
CA ILE A 97 4.91 1.57 7.92
C ILE A 97 3.44 1.18 8.03
N LYS A 98 2.61 1.75 7.16
CA LYS A 98 1.17 1.54 7.05
C LYS A 98 0.70 1.98 5.67
N THR A 99 -0.51 1.60 5.27
CA THR A 99 -1.05 1.85 3.92
C THR A 99 -1.13 3.35 3.57
N GLU A 100 -1.31 4.22 4.55
CA GLU A 100 -1.30 5.69 4.38
C GLU A 100 0.08 6.24 4.06
N ASN A 101 1.13 5.55 4.49
CA ASN A 101 2.53 5.95 4.30
C ASN A 101 3.19 5.20 3.13
N ILE A 102 2.42 4.43 2.35
CA ILE A 102 2.86 3.88 1.07
C ILE A 102 2.21 4.65 -0.07
N PHE A 103 3.02 5.42 -0.78
CA PHE A 103 2.60 6.29 -1.87
C PHE A 103 2.69 5.55 -3.21
N LEU A 104 1.83 5.91 -4.17
CA LEU A 104 1.77 5.30 -5.49
C LEU A 104 2.25 6.30 -6.54
N ALA A 105 3.40 6.01 -7.16
CA ALA A 105 4.05 6.88 -8.14
C ALA A 105 4.00 6.30 -9.55
N THR A 106 4.27 7.14 -10.55
CA THR A 106 4.53 6.69 -11.93
C THR A 106 5.64 5.65 -11.96
N ASN A 107 5.38 4.55 -12.66
CA ASN A 107 6.39 3.52 -12.88
C ASN A 107 7.24 3.92 -14.10
N PRO A 108 8.56 4.17 -13.93
CA PRO A 108 9.41 4.65 -15.02
C PRO A 108 9.63 3.59 -16.11
N THR A 109 9.40 2.32 -15.81
CA THR A 109 9.48 1.22 -16.79
C THR A 109 8.14 0.95 -17.48
N ARG A 110 7.25 1.95 -17.50
CA ARG A 110 5.98 1.86 -18.22
C ARG A 110 6.27 1.91 -19.72
N ASP A 111 5.90 0.84 -20.41
CA ASP A 111 5.83 0.83 -21.87
C ASP A 111 4.41 1.16 -22.33
N GLU A 112 4.27 1.98 -23.38
CA GLU A 112 2.96 2.27 -23.95
C GLU A 112 2.31 1.00 -24.51
N GLY A 113 1.03 0.79 -24.20
CA GLY A 113 0.28 -0.38 -24.67
C GLY A 113 0.47 -1.66 -23.84
N THR A 114 1.24 -1.63 -22.76
CA THR A 114 1.37 -2.78 -21.84
C THR A 114 0.62 -2.56 -20.53
N VAL A 115 0.22 -3.66 -19.88
CA VAL A 115 -0.32 -3.61 -18.52
C VAL A 115 0.82 -3.22 -17.58
N TRP A 116 0.59 -2.19 -16.77
CA TRP A 116 1.56 -1.72 -15.79
C TRP A 116 0.86 -1.31 -14.49
N TYR A 117 1.63 -1.32 -13.40
CA TYR A 117 1.16 -0.92 -12.08
C TYR A 117 1.92 0.30 -11.57
N PRO A 118 1.27 1.18 -10.78
CA PRO A 118 1.97 2.27 -10.12
C PRO A 118 3.06 1.70 -9.21
N LYS A 119 4.17 2.41 -9.07
CA LYS A 119 5.30 2.01 -8.23
C LYS A 119 5.00 2.40 -6.78
N PRO A 120 4.86 1.44 -5.84
CA PRO A 120 4.68 1.75 -4.43
C PRO A 120 5.99 2.25 -3.83
N LYS A 121 5.91 3.32 -3.04
CA LYS A 121 7.05 3.95 -2.37
C LYS A 121 6.77 4.14 -0.88
N ILE A 122 7.67 3.68 -0.03
CA ILE A 122 7.58 3.91 1.42
C ILE A 122 7.95 5.38 1.71
N GLY A 123 7.07 6.09 2.41
CA GLY A 123 7.27 7.48 2.82
C GLY A 123 6.99 7.71 4.29
N ASP A 124 6.99 8.99 4.68
CA ASP A 124 6.88 9.48 6.06
C ASP A 124 7.90 8.88 7.04
N PHE A 125 9.15 9.32 6.89
CA PHE A 125 10.24 8.99 7.79
C PHE A 125 10.27 9.85 9.07
N GLY A 126 9.17 10.52 9.43
CA GLY A 126 9.12 11.42 10.60
C GLY A 126 9.50 10.73 11.91
N LEU A 127 9.09 9.47 12.06
CA LEU A 127 9.33 8.61 13.22
C LEU A 127 10.48 7.62 13.05
N ALA A 128 11.17 7.65 11.91
CA ALA A 128 12.24 6.72 11.62
C ALA A 128 13.45 6.94 12.55
N THR A 129 14.08 5.84 12.98
CA THR A 129 15.24 5.83 13.87
C THR A 129 16.31 4.90 13.32
N THR A 130 17.54 5.39 13.27
CA THR A 130 18.74 4.59 12.97
C THR A 130 19.28 3.96 14.24
N THR A 131 19.61 2.68 14.21
CA THR A 131 20.12 1.94 15.38
C THR A 131 20.98 0.76 14.92
N ASN A 132 21.64 0.07 15.85
CA ASN A 132 22.38 -1.16 15.61
C ASN A 132 22.17 -2.17 16.75
N ALA A 133 22.86 -3.30 16.71
CA ALA A 133 22.76 -4.36 17.71
C ALA A 133 23.38 -4.02 19.08
N GLY A 134 24.40 -3.16 19.11
CA GLY A 134 25.09 -2.71 20.31
C GLY A 134 24.47 -1.49 20.98
N GLU A 135 23.46 -0.86 20.36
CA GLU A 135 22.80 0.33 20.91
C GLU A 135 22.00 0.00 22.18
N LEU A 136 22.36 0.66 23.29
CA LEU A 136 21.86 0.34 24.61
C LEU A 136 20.58 1.07 24.99
N TYR A 137 20.39 2.32 24.57
CA TYR A 137 19.43 3.22 25.22
C TYR A 137 18.26 3.59 24.32
N THR A 138 18.54 3.91 23.06
CA THR A 138 17.53 4.42 22.13
C THR A 138 16.71 3.29 21.50
N ASN A 139 17.28 2.10 21.37
CA ASN A 139 16.64 0.92 20.78
C ASN A 139 16.01 -0.01 21.82
N GLN A 140 15.20 0.56 22.70
CA GLN A 140 14.43 -0.20 23.68
C GLN A 140 12.94 -0.08 23.38
N ALA A 141 12.19 -1.16 23.61
CA ALA A 141 10.74 -1.19 23.42
C ALA A 141 10.07 0.00 24.12
N LYS A 142 10.44 0.32 25.37
CA LYS A 142 9.89 1.47 26.12
C LYS A 142 10.04 2.83 25.41
N VAL A 143 11.09 3.01 24.63
CA VAL A 143 11.38 4.25 23.88
C VAL A 143 10.69 4.22 22.53
N MET A 144 10.58 3.04 21.92
CA MET A 144 10.04 2.80 20.58
C MET A 144 8.51 2.64 20.53
N GLN A 145 7.77 3.22 21.49
CA GLN A 145 6.30 3.15 21.58
C GLN A 145 5.55 4.10 20.62
N ALA A 146 6.26 4.90 19.82
CA ALA A 146 5.68 5.83 18.86
C ALA A 146 5.11 5.12 17.60
N GLY A 147 4.36 5.87 16.80
CA GLY A 147 3.71 5.39 15.58
C GLY A 147 2.24 5.05 15.80
N THR A 148 1.62 4.43 14.79
CA THR A 148 0.20 4.08 14.82
C THR A 148 -0.02 2.75 15.55
N PRO A 149 -0.67 2.70 16.74
CA PRO A 149 -0.67 1.52 17.60
C PRO A 149 -1.19 0.23 16.96
N CYS A 150 -2.21 0.30 16.10
CA CYS A 150 -2.76 -0.89 15.43
C CYS A 150 -1.79 -1.53 14.42
N TRP A 151 -0.81 -0.78 13.92
CA TRP A 151 0.24 -1.23 13.00
C TRP A 151 1.54 -1.67 13.71
N GLN A 152 1.60 -1.61 15.03
CA GLN A 152 2.82 -1.98 15.75
C GLN A 152 3.01 -3.50 15.77
N PRO A 153 4.24 -4.00 15.60
CA PRO A 153 4.54 -5.41 15.78
C PRO A 153 4.44 -5.84 17.25
N PRO A 154 4.29 -7.14 17.53
CA PRO A 154 4.11 -7.66 18.89
C PRO A 154 5.17 -7.20 19.90
N GLU A 155 6.45 -7.19 19.52
CA GLU A 155 7.58 -6.82 20.37
C GLU A 155 7.56 -5.36 20.85
N LYS A 156 6.81 -4.49 20.16
CA LYS A 156 6.59 -3.10 20.59
C LYS A 156 5.42 -2.94 21.55
N ARG A 157 4.51 -3.92 21.69
CA ARG A 157 3.25 -3.74 22.42
C ARG A 157 3.38 -4.04 23.92
N ILE A 158 4.33 -3.39 24.60
CA ILE A 158 4.72 -3.74 25.98
C ILE A 158 3.55 -3.74 26.97
N GLY A 159 2.59 -2.81 26.82
CA GLY A 159 1.43 -2.70 27.71
C GLY A 159 0.41 -3.84 27.58
N TYR A 160 0.39 -4.52 26.44
CA TYR A 160 -0.51 -5.66 26.15
C TYR A 160 0.08 -6.99 26.53
N MET A 161 1.40 -7.05 26.68
CA MET A 161 2.06 -8.24 27.18
C MET A 161 1.65 -8.38 28.65
N GLN A 162 0.76 -9.34 28.97
CA GLN A 162 0.37 -9.64 30.35
C GLN A 162 0.75 -11.06 30.79
N ALA A 163 1.08 -11.96 29.87
CA ALA A 163 1.48 -13.34 30.18
C ALA A 163 3.00 -13.59 30.11
N PRO A 164 3.76 -13.34 31.19
CA PRO A 164 5.21 -13.37 31.16
C PRO A 164 5.82 -14.75 30.86
N ARG A 165 5.13 -15.84 31.21
CA ARG A 165 5.64 -17.19 30.93
C ARG A 165 5.54 -17.58 29.45
N ARG A 166 4.92 -16.74 28.61
CA ARG A 166 4.73 -16.95 27.17
C ARG A 166 5.45 -15.89 26.35
N TYR A 167 6.49 -15.26 26.89
CA TYR A 167 7.24 -14.26 26.14
C TYR A 167 8.02 -14.89 24.98
N TYR A 168 7.84 -14.31 23.81
CA TYR A 168 8.50 -14.73 22.58
C TYR A 168 9.80 -13.97 22.28
N PHE A 169 10.18 -13.00 23.14
CA PHE A 169 11.24 -12.00 22.86
C PHE A 169 12.35 -11.96 23.92
N GLN A 170 12.40 -12.92 24.84
CA GLN A 170 13.36 -12.90 25.96
C GLN A 170 14.82 -12.91 25.47
N GLN A 171 15.06 -13.49 24.30
CA GLN A 171 16.37 -13.49 23.65
C GLN A 171 16.81 -12.11 23.14
N ASP A 172 15.88 -11.18 22.95
CA ASP A 172 16.12 -9.86 22.37
C ASP A 172 16.45 -8.80 23.45
N VAL A 173 17.13 -9.19 24.53
CA VAL A 173 17.68 -8.27 25.55
C VAL A 173 19.18 -8.12 25.33
N HIS A 174 19.69 -6.88 25.38
CA HIS A 174 21.12 -6.63 25.26
C HIS A 174 21.91 -7.36 26.37
N PRO A 175 23.03 -8.07 26.06
CA PRO A 175 23.80 -8.84 27.05
C PRO A 175 24.16 -8.07 28.32
N ASN A 176 24.61 -6.81 28.18
CA ASN A 176 24.96 -5.95 29.32
C ASN A 176 23.78 -5.61 30.22
N LEU A 177 22.55 -5.61 29.69
CA LEU A 177 21.34 -5.33 30.48
C LEU A 177 20.77 -6.61 31.11
N LYS A 178 21.14 -7.81 30.64
CA LYS A 178 20.56 -9.08 31.14
C LYS A 178 20.73 -9.29 32.65
N LYS A 179 21.81 -8.77 33.25
CA LYS A 179 22.10 -8.92 34.69
C LYS A 179 21.31 -7.94 35.57
N GLU A 180 21.03 -6.73 35.09
CA GLU A 180 20.36 -5.66 35.85
C GLU A 180 18.86 -5.54 35.54
N ALA A 181 18.44 -5.91 34.33
CA ALA A 181 17.09 -5.72 33.82
C ALA A 181 16.17 -6.96 33.97
N GLY A 182 16.70 -8.12 34.34
CA GLY A 182 15.93 -9.37 34.36
C GLY A 182 15.17 -9.64 33.04
N SER A 183 14.03 -10.35 33.12
CA SER A 183 13.09 -10.58 32.00
C SER A 183 12.16 -9.39 31.73
N GLU A 184 12.57 -8.15 32.03
CA GLU A 184 11.69 -6.99 31.89
C GLU A 184 11.49 -6.57 30.44
N ARG A 185 10.24 -6.72 29.98
CA ARG A 185 9.76 -6.44 28.61
C ARG A 185 10.19 -5.08 28.05
N LYS A 186 10.34 -4.09 28.93
CA LYS A 186 10.63 -2.69 28.59
C LYS A 186 12.03 -2.50 27.98
N PHE A 187 12.94 -3.44 28.22
CA PHE A 187 14.32 -3.42 27.71
C PHE A 187 14.54 -4.33 26.50
N HIS A 188 13.48 -4.96 25.97
CA HIS A 188 13.58 -5.69 24.72
C HIS A 188 14.01 -4.74 23.59
N ARG A 189 14.99 -5.19 22.82
CA ARG A 189 15.50 -4.50 21.64
C ARG A 189 14.53 -4.70 20.49
N ILE A 190 14.23 -3.63 19.76
CA ILE A 190 13.46 -3.73 18.52
C ILE A 190 14.45 -4.01 17.39
N ARG A 191 14.25 -5.12 16.69
CA ARG A 191 15.11 -5.53 15.60
C ARG A 191 14.58 -5.04 14.26
N GLN A 192 15.41 -5.10 13.21
CA GLN A 192 15.01 -4.72 11.85
C GLN A 192 13.76 -5.48 11.36
N GLU A 193 13.52 -6.68 11.88
CA GLU A 193 12.37 -7.51 11.51
C GLU A 193 11.02 -6.89 11.97
N ALA A 194 11.04 -5.81 12.75
CA ALA A 194 9.85 -4.97 12.99
C ALA A 194 9.31 -4.34 11.70
N ASN A 195 10.19 -3.96 10.76
CA ASN A 195 9.77 -3.40 9.48
C ASN A 195 9.07 -4.45 8.62
N ILE A 196 9.59 -5.69 8.56
CA ILE A 196 8.97 -6.75 7.75
C ILE A 196 7.63 -7.20 8.32
N TRP A 197 7.45 -7.16 9.64
CA TRP A 197 6.14 -7.37 10.24
C TRP A 197 5.13 -6.33 9.76
N ALA A 198 5.51 -5.05 9.75
CA ALA A 198 4.62 -3.98 9.30
C ALA A 198 4.29 -4.09 7.80
N ILE A 199 5.24 -4.53 6.97
CA ILE A 199 4.98 -4.87 5.56
C ILE A 199 4.00 -6.05 5.46
N GLY A 200 4.18 -7.10 6.27
CA GLY A 200 3.23 -8.21 6.35
C GLY A 200 1.82 -7.75 6.74
N ALA A 201 1.71 -6.78 7.65
CA ALA A 201 0.43 -6.19 8.05
C ALA A 201 -0.22 -5.39 6.91
N VAL A 202 0.57 -4.62 6.14
CA VAL A 202 0.10 -3.95 4.92
C VAL A 202 -0.42 -4.98 3.92
N MET A 203 0.35 -6.03 3.64
CA MET A 203 -0.06 -7.07 2.70
C MET A 203 -1.32 -7.81 3.16
N TRP A 204 -1.44 -8.13 4.45
CA TRP A 204 -2.64 -8.74 5.02
C TRP A 204 -3.87 -7.84 4.85
N ASN A 205 -3.71 -6.53 5.09
CA ASN A 205 -4.78 -5.55 4.94
C ASN A 205 -5.21 -5.37 3.47
N LEU A 206 -4.29 -5.46 2.50
CA LEU A 206 -4.62 -5.42 1.07
C LEU A 206 -5.27 -6.70 0.57
N ILE A 207 -4.81 -7.87 1.03
CA ILE A 207 -5.37 -9.18 0.63
C ILE A 207 -6.79 -9.35 1.15
N THR A 208 -7.01 -8.99 2.42
CA THR A 208 -8.30 -9.22 3.08
C THR A 208 -9.30 -8.08 2.88
N LEU A 209 -8.80 -6.86 2.62
CA LEU A 209 -9.59 -5.61 2.68
C LEU A 209 -10.32 -5.41 4.01
N ASP A 210 -9.90 -6.12 5.05
CA ASP A 210 -10.40 -5.98 6.41
C ASP A 210 -9.68 -4.82 7.12
N GLU A 211 -10.24 -4.33 8.22
CA GLU A 211 -9.60 -3.27 8.98
C GLU A 211 -8.39 -3.78 9.76
N ILE A 212 -7.35 -2.96 9.85
CA ILE A 212 -6.10 -3.33 10.54
C ILE A 212 -6.34 -3.63 12.03
N GLU A 213 -7.37 -3.02 12.62
CA GLU A 213 -7.85 -3.28 13.97
C GLU A 213 -8.16 -4.76 14.21
N THR A 214 -8.64 -5.48 13.19
CA THR A 214 -8.93 -6.92 13.30
C THR A 214 -7.65 -7.72 13.53
N LEU A 215 -6.58 -7.43 12.77
CA LEU A 215 -5.28 -8.07 12.98
C LEU A 215 -4.66 -7.63 14.32
N SER A 216 -4.69 -6.33 14.61
CA SER A 216 -4.20 -5.74 15.87
C SER A 216 -4.87 -6.38 17.10
N HIS A 217 -6.18 -6.60 17.04
CA HIS A 217 -6.93 -7.24 18.11
C HIS A 217 -6.46 -8.68 18.33
N LYS A 218 -6.25 -9.48 17.27
CA LYS A 218 -5.70 -10.84 17.37
C LYS A 218 -4.33 -10.85 18.03
N VAL A 219 -3.44 -9.93 17.65
CA VAL A 219 -2.12 -9.77 18.29
C VAL A 219 -2.29 -9.51 19.79
N ASN A 220 -3.13 -8.53 20.15
CA ASN A 220 -3.35 -8.16 21.54
C ASN A 220 -3.92 -9.32 22.35
N LEU A 221 -4.89 -10.07 21.82
CA LEU A 221 -5.46 -11.24 22.48
C LEU A 221 -4.39 -12.29 22.81
N ILE A 222 -3.47 -12.57 21.89
CA ILE A 222 -2.37 -13.51 22.13
C ILE A 222 -1.44 -12.98 23.24
N LEU A 223 -1.09 -11.68 23.20
CA LEU A 223 -0.19 -11.06 24.18
C LEU A 223 -0.79 -10.96 25.60
N TYR A 224 -2.11 -10.79 25.70
CA TYR A 224 -2.83 -10.83 26.98
C TYR A 224 -2.72 -12.21 27.64
N GLY A 225 -2.84 -13.29 26.85
CA GLY A 225 -2.60 -14.66 27.31
C GLY A 225 -3.73 -15.32 28.10
N SER A 226 -4.82 -14.61 28.41
CA SER A 226 -5.93 -15.08 29.27
C SER A 226 -7.17 -15.57 28.51
N ASN A 227 -7.19 -15.46 27.18
CA ASN A 227 -8.37 -15.79 26.36
C ASN A 227 -8.18 -17.07 25.53
N ALA A 228 -9.28 -17.57 24.96
CA ALA A 228 -9.30 -18.76 24.11
C ALA A 228 -8.34 -18.65 22.90
N THR A 229 -8.21 -17.45 22.31
CA THR A 229 -7.27 -17.19 21.21
C THR A 229 -5.83 -17.45 21.63
N ALA A 230 -5.43 -16.99 22.81
CA ALA A 230 -4.10 -17.28 23.36
C ALA A 230 -3.92 -18.76 23.74
N GLY A 231 -5.00 -19.48 24.08
CA GLY A 231 -4.98 -20.92 24.28
C GLY A 231 -4.77 -21.71 22.98
N ALA A 232 -5.33 -21.23 21.88
CA ALA A 232 -5.23 -21.85 20.55
C ALA A 232 -3.99 -21.41 19.75
N PHE A 233 -3.21 -20.45 20.25
CA PHE A 233 -2.01 -19.97 19.59
C PHE A 233 -0.94 -21.08 19.51
N ASP A 234 -0.38 -21.29 18.32
CA ASP A 234 0.57 -22.39 18.06
C ASP A 234 2.02 -22.08 18.46
N GLY A 235 2.27 -20.88 19.00
CA GLY A 235 3.61 -20.42 19.38
C GLY A 235 4.34 -19.63 18.28
N THR A 236 3.82 -19.60 17.05
CA THR A 236 4.51 -19.04 15.87
C THR A 236 3.61 -18.10 15.06
N ASN A 237 2.48 -18.60 14.57
CA ASN A 237 1.65 -17.94 13.55
C ASN A 237 0.48 -17.19 14.19
N ILE A 238 0.50 -15.85 14.06
CA ILE A 238 -0.60 -14.99 14.52
C ILE A 238 -1.85 -15.21 13.67
N VAL A 239 -1.63 -15.44 12.38
CA VAL A 239 -2.65 -15.73 11.38
C VAL A 239 -2.34 -17.13 10.83
N LYS A 240 -3.32 -18.04 10.86
CA LYS A 240 -3.09 -19.45 10.50
C LYS A 240 -3.55 -19.79 9.09
N ARG A 241 -4.85 -19.65 8.81
CA ARG A 241 -5.44 -19.99 7.52
C ARG A 241 -6.17 -18.79 6.92
N PRO A 242 -6.15 -18.63 5.59
CA PRO A 242 -6.97 -17.63 4.94
C PRO A 242 -8.44 -17.98 5.12
N PRO A 243 -9.34 -16.98 5.17
CA PRO A 243 -10.77 -17.23 4.96
C PRO A 243 -10.99 -17.95 3.61
N PRO A 244 -12.03 -18.80 3.47
CA PRO A 244 -12.24 -19.57 2.24
C PRO A 244 -12.29 -18.72 0.96
N VAL A 245 -12.85 -17.51 1.03
CA VAL A 245 -12.89 -16.58 -0.10
C VAL A 245 -11.51 -16.10 -0.55
N ILE A 246 -10.56 -15.98 0.39
CA ILE A 246 -9.16 -15.61 0.11
C ILE A 246 -8.42 -16.82 -0.45
N GLU A 247 -8.66 -18.00 0.13
CA GLU A 247 -8.07 -19.28 -0.32
C GLU A 247 -8.42 -19.61 -1.78
N GLN A 248 -9.66 -19.30 -2.20
CA GLN A 248 -10.11 -19.51 -3.58
C GLN A 248 -9.56 -18.49 -4.58
N ARG A 249 -9.13 -17.31 -4.09
CA ARG A 249 -8.80 -16.17 -4.95
C ARG A 249 -7.30 -16.02 -5.21
N TYR A 250 -6.49 -16.29 -4.20
CA TYR A 250 -5.05 -16.03 -4.25
C TYR A 250 -4.26 -17.32 -4.10
N SER A 251 -3.06 -17.36 -4.65
CA SER A 251 -2.17 -18.49 -4.44
C SER A 251 -1.90 -18.72 -2.94
N PRO A 252 -1.79 -19.98 -2.50
CA PRO A 252 -1.34 -20.29 -1.14
C PRO A 252 0.01 -19.64 -0.81
N LYS A 253 0.90 -19.55 -1.81
CA LYS A 253 2.23 -18.97 -1.66
C LYS A 253 2.21 -17.50 -1.22
N LEU A 254 1.28 -16.69 -1.75
CA LEU A 254 1.11 -15.30 -1.33
C LEU A 254 0.74 -15.22 0.15
N TRP A 255 -0.26 -15.97 0.56
CA TRP A 255 -0.73 -15.98 1.94
C TRP A 255 0.33 -16.49 2.91
N ASP A 256 1.02 -17.56 2.55
CA ASP A 256 2.08 -18.16 3.37
C ASP A 256 3.19 -17.14 3.65
N LEU A 257 3.70 -16.46 2.62
CA LEU A 257 4.74 -15.44 2.78
C LEU A 257 4.28 -14.26 3.66
N VAL A 258 3.02 -13.84 3.54
CA VAL A 258 2.45 -12.80 4.42
C VAL A 258 2.38 -13.30 5.86
N CYS A 259 1.98 -14.54 6.10
CA CYS A 259 1.95 -15.13 7.43
C CYS A 259 3.36 -15.29 8.02
N GLU A 260 4.36 -15.63 7.21
CA GLU A 260 5.77 -15.67 7.63
C GLU A 260 6.28 -14.30 8.08
N CYS A 261 5.90 -13.22 7.39
CA CYS A 261 6.21 -11.85 7.81
C CYS A 261 5.53 -11.47 9.13
N LEU A 262 4.32 -11.98 9.37
CA LEU A 262 3.52 -11.71 10.56
C LEU A 262 3.82 -12.63 11.76
N ARG A 263 4.87 -13.46 11.70
CA ARG A 263 5.23 -14.35 12.80
C ARG A 263 5.48 -13.59 14.10
N MET A 264 5.09 -14.23 15.20
CA MET A 264 5.16 -13.66 16.54
C MET A 264 6.58 -13.26 16.90
N LYS A 265 7.56 -14.18 16.75
CA LYS A 265 8.97 -13.90 17.04
C LYS A 265 9.64 -13.16 15.88
N PRO A 266 10.43 -12.10 16.13
CA PRO A 266 11.14 -11.39 15.08
C PRO A 266 12.11 -12.30 14.33
N GLY A 267 12.81 -13.19 15.05
CA GLY A 267 13.78 -14.12 14.46
C GLY A 267 13.19 -15.22 13.58
N ASP A 268 11.87 -15.46 13.65
CA ASP A 268 11.21 -16.44 12.78
C ASP A 268 10.74 -15.79 11.46
N ARG A 269 10.81 -14.47 11.32
CA ARG A 269 10.40 -13.73 10.11
C ARG A 269 11.46 -13.87 9.01
N PRO A 270 11.07 -13.80 7.72
CA PRO A 270 12.00 -13.98 6.61
C PRO A 270 13.13 -12.94 6.58
N PRO A 271 14.37 -13.36 6.23
CA PRO A 271 15.41 -12.40 5.86
C PRO A 271 15.10 -11.75 4.50
N PRO A 272 15.52 -10.48 4.27
CA PRO A 272 15.18 -9.73 3.07
C PRO A 272 15.49 -10.45 1.74
N SER A 273 16.69 -11.03 1.61
CA SER A 273 17.14 -11.64 0.35
C SER A 273 16.34 -12.89 -0.03
N ARG A 274 16.00 -13.72 0.95
CA ARG A 274 15.15 -14.90 0.73
C ARG A 274 13.76 -14.47 0.29
N LEU A 275 13.18 -13.49 1.00
CA LEU A 275 11.84 -12.98 0.70
C LEU A 275 11.74 -12.42 -0.72
N ILE A 276 12.69 -11.56 -1.12
CA ILE A 276 12.68 -10.97 -2.47
C ILE A 276 12.76 -12.06 -3.53
N SER A 277 13.66 -13.03 -3.38
CA SER A 277 13.80 -14.13 -4.33
C SER A 277 12.49 -14.94 -4.46
N GLU A 278 11.84 -15.27 -3.35
CA GLU A 278 10.58 -16.02 -3.37
C GLU A 278 9.42 -15.20 -3.98
N ILE A 279 9.37 -13.89 -3.72
CA ILE A 279 8.40 -12.98 -4.33
C ILE A 279 8.62 -12.90 -5.84
N GLU A 280 9.87 -12.74 -6.29
CA GLU A 280 10.18 -12.61 -7.72
C GLU A 280 9.77 -13.86 -8.50
N THR A 281 10.07 -15.05 -7.98
CA THR A 281 9.63 -16.32 -8.57
C THR A 281 8.11 -16.40 -8.63
N ALA A 282 7.41 -16.17 -7.50
CA ALA A 282 5.95 -16.28 -7.46
C ALA A 282 5.25 -15.22 -8.33
N MET A 283 5.82 -14.01 -8.41
CA MET A 283 5.31 -12.93 -9.27
C MET A 283 5.44 -13.29 -10.75
N GLN A 284 6.57 -13.88 -11.16
CA GLN A 284 6.78 -14.34 -12.52
C GLN A 284 5.81 -15.46 -12.91
N GLU A 285 5.65 -16.47 -12.03
CA GLU A 285 4.69 -17.56 -12.22
C GLU A 285 3.25 -17.04 -12.33
N CYS A 286 2.87 -16.08 -11.47
CA CYS A 286 1.56 -15.43 -11.52
C CYS A 286 1.38 -14.67 -12.84
N MET A 287 2.38 -13.89 -13.27
CA MET A 287 2.32 -13.14 -14.53
C MET A 287 2.11 -14.07 -15.74
N GLU A 288 2.86 -15.16 -15.81
CA GLU A 288 2.75 -16.15 -16.88
C GLU A 288 1.37 -16.81 -16.90
N ARG A 289 0.84 -17.18 -15.73
CA ARG A 289 -0.51 -17.75 -15.57
C ARG A 289 -1.59 -16.78 -16.07
N GLU A 290 -1.59 -15.54 -15.58
CA GLU A 290 -2.62 -14.55 -15.94
C GLU A 290 -2.53 -14.16 -17.42
N GLN A 291 -1.32 -14.08 -18.00
CA GLN A 291 -1.14 -13.82 -19.44
C GLN A 291 -1.58 -14.98 -20.32
N ALA A 292 -1.40 -16.23 -19.88
CA ALA A 292 -1.91 -17.40 -20.59
C ALA A 292 -3.44 -17.42 -20.57
N GLU A 293 -4.04 -17.09 -19.42
CA GLU A 293 -5.48 -16.99 -19.28
C GLU A 293 -6.07 -15.87 -20.15
N TYR A 294 -5.46 -14.68 -20.15
CA TYR A 294 -5.85 -13.58 -21.04
C TYR A 294 -5.80 -13.99 -22.52
N ARG A 295 -4.74 -14.70 -22.95
CA ARG A 295 -4.64 -15.21 -24.33
C ARG A 295 -5.76 -16.21 -24.67
N ARG A 296 -6.30 -16.91 -23.67
CA ARG A 296 -7.36 -17.90 -23.83
C ARG A 296 -8.76 -17.28 -23.82
N THR A 297 -9.01 -16.32 -22.95
CA THR A 297 -10.36 -15.78 -22.66
C THR A 297 -10.57 -14.37 -23.21
N GLY A 298 -9.50 -13.61 -23.45
CA GLY A 298 -9.56 -12.18 -23.71
C GLY A 298 -9.87 -11.32 -22.47
N ASP A 299 -9.98 -11.93 -21.28
CA ASP A 299 -10.28 -11.20 -20.05
C ASP A 299 -9.03 -10.57 -19.44
N LEU A 300 -8.98 -9.24 -19.46
CA LEU A 300 -7.86 -8.46 -18.94
C LEU A 300 -8.04 -8.09 -17.45
N ALA A 301 -9.21 -8.36 -16.86
CA ALA A 301 -9.53 -7.96 -15.49
C ALA A 301 -8.56 -8.51 -14.42
N PRO A 302 -8.02 -9.74 -14.51
CA PRO A 302 -7.01 -10.25 -13.57
C PRO A 302 -5.64 -9.57 -13.67
N LEU A 303 -5.39 -8.85 -14.77
CA LEU A 303 -4.16 -8.12 -15.00
C LEU A 303 -4.28 -6.63 -14.68
N MET A 304 -5.50 -6.08 -14.63
CA MET A 304 -5.71 -4.64 -14.45
C MET A 304 -6.03 -4.23 -13.01
N VAL A 305 -5.42 -3.12 -12.58
CA VAL A 305 -5.83 -2.39 -11.38
C VAL A 305 -6.34 -1.01 -11.80
N ALA A 306 -7.47 -0.57 -11.25
CA ALA A 306 -8.07 0.74 -11.50
C ALA A 306 -7.53 1.74 -10.47
N PHE A 307 -6.37 2.30 -10.77
CA PHE A 307 -5.67 3.24 -9.88
C PHE A 307 -5.65 4.67 -10.41
N GLN A 308 -5.91 4.88 -11.70
CA GLN A 308 -5.89 6.21 -12.31
C GLN A 308 -7.28 6.82 -12.31
N GLU A 309 -7.31 8.14 -12.12
CA GLU A 309 -8.49 8.96 -12.35
C GLU A 309 -9.76 8.39 -11.67
N ASN A 310 -10.82 8.22 -12.45
CA ASN A 310 -12.07 7.59 -12.07
C ASN A 310 -12.27 6.23 -12.76
N GLN A 311 -11.21 5.56 -13.22
CA GLN A 311 -11.30 4.24 -13.86
C GLN A 311 -12.12 3.22 -13.05
N ILE A 312 -12.07 3.32 -11.73
CA ILE A 312 -12.83 2.42 -10.86
C ILE A 312 -14.35 2.59 -11.00
N ASN A 313 -14.85 3.76 -11.42
CA ASN A 313 -16.28 3.98 -11.66
C ASN A 313 -16.84 3.14 -12.81
N ASP A 314 -15.98 2.67 -13.71
CA ASP A 314 -16.40 1.84 -14.84
C ASP A 314 -16.40 0.35 -14.47
N LEU A 315 -15.92 0.00 -13.27
CA LEU A 315 -16.02 -1.36 -12.76
C LEU A 315 -17.42 -1.62 -12.16
N PRO A 316 -17.99 -2.81 -12.39
CA PRO A 316 -19.19 -3.24 -11.70
C PRO A 316 -18.90 -3.47 -10.20
N ASP A 317 -19.95 -3.65 -9.41
CA ASP A 317 -19.80 -4.17 -8.06
C ASP A 317 -19.11 -5.55 -8.10
N GLY A 318 -18.08 -5.74 -7.27
CA GLY A 318 -17.27 -6.95 -7.26
C GLY A 318 -17.90 -8.13 -6.50
N GLY A 319 -19.04 -7.94 -5.85
CA GLY A 319 -19.78 -9.00 -5.15
C GLY A 319 -19.11 -9.56 -3.89
N ALA A 320 -18.00 -8.98 -3.44
CA ALA A 320 -17.30 -9.46 -2.24
C ALA A 320 -18.05 -9.19 -0.93
N ASN A 321 -19.03 -8.27 -0.95
CA ASN A 321 -19.87 -7.90 0.19
C ASN A 321 -19.05 -7.56 1.46
N PHE A 322 -18.04 -6.71 1.32
CA PHE A 322 -17.21 -6.33 2.45
C PHE A 322 -18.03 -5.63 3.52
N HIS A 323 -17.72 -5.94 4.79
CA HIS A 323 -18.27 -5.18 5.91
C HIS A 323 -17.73 -3.74 5.88
N LYS A 324 -18.65 -2.78 5.77
CA LYS A 324 -18.38 -1.34 5.81
C LYS A 324 -18.92 -0.82 7.15
N GLY A 325 -18.07 -0.86 8.17
CA GLY A 325 -18.43 -0.43 9.53
C GLY A 325 -18.80 1.06 9.60
N MET A 326 -19.25 1.52 10.77
CA MET A 326 -19.72 2.90 10.94
C MET A 326 -18.68 3.99 10.60
N TYR A 327 -17.39 3.66 10.64
CA TYR A 327 -16.29 4.58 10.34
C TYR A 327 -15.80 4.51 8.88
N PHE A 328 -16.21 3.49 8.11
CA PHE A 328 -15.72 3.30 6.75
C PHE A 328 -16.07 4.47 5.83
N TRP A 329 -17.33 4.90 5.81
CA TRP A 329 -17.76 5.98 4.92
C TRP A 329 -17.21 7.36 5.30
N PRO A 330 -17.14 7.74 6.59
CA PRO A 330 -16.40 8.94 7.01
C PRO A 330 -14.93 8.93 6.57
N ASP A 331 -14.24 7.80 6.73
CA ASP A 331 -12.83 7.66 6.34
C ASP A 331 -12.68 7.75 4.80
N PHE A 332 -13.52 7.03 4.07
CA PHE A 332 -13.61 7.14 2.61
C PHE A 332 -13.83 8.59 2.16
N ALA A 333 -14.74 9.32 2.80
CA ALA A 333 -15.03 10.71 2.49
C ALA A 333 -13.82 11.62 2.73
N GLN A 334 -13.06 11.39 3.81
CA GLN A 334 -11.81 12.12 4.09
C GLN A 334 -10.78 11.91 2.99
N HIS A 335 -10.66 10.69 2.46
CA HIS A 335 -9.76 10.38 1.35
C HIS A 335 -10.22 10.98 0.00
N LEU A 336 -11.54 11.18 -0.20
CA LEU A 336 -12.05 11.87 -1.38
C LEU A 336 -11.66 13.35 -1.45
N LEU A 337 -11.50 14.02 -0.31
CA LEU A 337 -11.13 15.44 -0.25
C LEU A 337 -9.80 15.75 -0.97
N TRP A 338 -8.91 14.77 -1.00
CA TRP A 338 -7.59 14.87 -1.60
C TRP A 338 -7.53 14.36 -3.04
N THR A 339 -8.65 13.88 -3.58
CA THR A 339 -8.72 13.39 -4.96
C THR A 339 -8.60 14.58 -5.93
N PRO A 340 -7.67 14.54 -6.91
CA PRO A 340 -7.51 15.60 -7.88
C PRO A 340 -8.83 15.93 -8.57
N ARG A 341 -9.18 17.22 -8.67
CA ARG A 341 -10.47 17.67 -9.24
C ARG A 341 -10.72 17.15 -10.66
N GLN A 342 -9.66 17.03 -11.44
CA GLN A 342 -9.71 16.57 -12.83
C GLN A 342 -10.15 15.11 -12.97
N TRP A 343 -10.12 14.32 -11.90
CA TRP A 343 -10.54 12.92 -11.93
C TRP A 343 -12.06 12.75 -11.91
N GLY A 344 -12.84 13.83 -11.73
CA GLY A 344 -14.28 13.73 -11.55
C GLY A 344 -14.66 13.10 -10.21
N PRO A 345 -15.95 12.85 -9.96
CA PRO A 345 -16.39 12.28 -8.70
C PRO A 345 -16.30 10.75 -8.69
N LEU A 346 -15.88 10.17 -7.57
CA LEU A 346 -15.88 8.72 -7.35
C LEU A 346 -17.17 8.34 -6.63
N CYS A 347 -18.00 7.48 -7.24
CA CYS A 347 -19.28 7.08 -6.65
C CYS A 347 -19.48 5.56 -6.68
N PRO A 348 -19.20 4.87 -5.56
CA PRO A 348 -19.39 3.43 -5.45
C PRO A 348 -20.83 2.96 -5.74
N PRO A 349 -21.02 1.70 -6.18
CA PRO A 349 -22.34 1.12 -6.38
C PRO A 349 -23.24 1.21 -5.14
N GLU A 350 -22.69 0.92 -3.96
CA GLU A 350 -23.42 0.94 -2.68
C GLU A 350 -23.24 2.27 -1.92
N ALA A 351 -22.81 3.33 -2.61
CA ALA A 351 -22.57 4.62 -1.99
C ALA A 351 -23.82 5.17 -1.27
N PRO A 352 -23.68 5.64 -0.02
CA PRO A 352 -24.80 6.17 0.75
C PRO A 352 -25.32 7.47 0.14
N ARG A 353 -26.63 7.69 0.26
CA ARG A 353 -27.31 8.91 -0.24
C ARG A 353 -26.80 10.19 0.43
N ARG A 354 -26.33 10.08 1.68
CA ARG A 354 -25.72 11.17 2.43
C ARG A 354 -24.34 10.72 2.86
N MET A 355 -23.33 11.54 2.58
CA MET A 355 -21.96 11.34 3.01
C MET A 355 -21.56 12.49 3.92
N ASP A 356 -20.98 12.16 5.07
CA ASP A 356 -20.56 13.16 6.04
C ASP A 356 -19.10 13.56 5.79
N PHE A 357 -18.89 14.75 5.24
CA PHE A 357 -17.57 15.35 5.03
C PHE A 357 -17.09 16.17 6.23
N ARG A 358 -17.56 15.86 7.45
CA ARG A 358 -17.03 16.42 8.71
C ARG A 358 -15.63 15.86 9.01
N ALA A 359 -14.65 16.20 8.17
CA ALA A 359 -13.28 16.27 8.64
C ALA A 359 -13.20 17.48 9.59
N ASP A 360 -12.70 17.25 10.81
CA ASP A 360 -12.48 18.32 11.79
C ASP A 360 -11.66 19.45 11.15
N GLY A 361 -12.20 20.67 11.18
CA GLY A 361 -11.52 21.86 10.66
C GLY A 361 -11.71 22.18 9.17
N LEU A 362 -12.49 21.42 8.40
CA LEU A 362 -12.79 21.81 7.01
C LEU A 362 -13.68 23.08 6.97
N PRO A 363 -13.26 24.16 6.29
CA PRO A 363 -14.11 25.35 6.11
C PRO A 363 -15.46 25.03 5.48
N SER A 364 -16.55 25.62 6.00
CA SER A 364 -17.92 25.36 5.53
C SER A 364 -18.13 25.51 4.01
N PRO A 365 -17.46 26.44 3.29
CA PRO A 365 -17.57 26.50 1.83
C PRO A 365 -16.98 25.28 1.11
N LEU A 366 -15.86 24.73 1.61
CA LEU A 366 -15.26 23.51 1.05
C LEU A 366 -16.16 22.31 1.32
N ARG A 367 -16.73 22.20 2.52
CA ARG A 367 -17.64 21.11 2.87
C ARG A 367 -18.86 21.07 1.93
N ARG A 368 -19.57 22.20 1.79
CA ARG A 368 -20.75 22.31 0.91
C ARG A 368 -20.42 21.94 -0.54
N ARG A 369 -19.23 22.30 -1.00
CA ARG A 369 -18.77 21.96 -2.34
C ARG A 369 -18.61 20.45 -2.52
N GLU A 370 -18.01 19.76 -1.55
CA GLU A 370 -17.82 18.30 -1.63
C GLU A 370 -19.14 17.54 -1.47
N GLU A 371 -20.05 18.05 -0.62
CA GLU A 371 -21.44 17.57 -0.53
C GLU A 371 -22.15 17.67 -1.89
N GLN A 372 -22.06 18.82 -2.58
CA GLN A 372 -22.64 19.00 -3.91
C GLN A 372 -22.00 18.05 -4.95
N ARG A 373 -20.67 17.91 -4.95
CA ARG A 373 -19.98 16.97 -5.85
C ARG A 373 -20.43 15.53 -5.62
N TRP A 374 -20.72 15.17 -4.39
CA TRP A 374 -21.24 13.85 -4.04
C TRP A 374 -22.66 13.63 -4.58
N GLU A 375 -23.53 14.64 -4.46
CA GLU A 375 -24.89 14.62 -5.03
C GLU A 375 -24.85 14.44 -6.55
N GLU A 376 -24.02 15.22 -7.25
CA GLU A 376 -23.82 15.10 -8.71
C GLU A 376 -23.33 13.69 -9.09
N ALA A 377 -22.46 13.09 -8.28
CA ALA A 377 -21.95 11.74 -8.48
C ALA A 377 -23.05 10.67 -8.34
N LEU A 378 -23.92 10.83 -7.35
CA LEU A 378 -25.06 9.94 -7.11
C LEU A 378 -26.06 10.02 -8.26
N GLU A 379 -26.34 11.21 -8.77
CA GLU A 379 -27.23 11.41 -9.92
C GLU A 379 -26.67 10.76 -11.19
N GLU A 380 -25.37 10.92 -11.45
CA GLU A 380 -24.69 10.26 -12.57
C GLU A 380 -24.76 8.73 -12.45
N ARG A 381 -24.46 8.18 -11.26
CA ARG A 381 -24.57 6.73 -10.99
C ARG A 381 -25.99 6.22 -11.25
N ASP A 382 -27.00 6.91 -10.72
CA ASP A 382 -28.39 6.50 -10.84
C ASP A 382 -28.88 6.57 -12.29
N ARG A 383 -28.45 7.59 -13.06
CA ARG A 383 -28.70 7.67 -14.51
C ARG A 383 -28.08 6.50 -15.27
N ARG A 384 -26.83 6.13 -14.97
CA ARG A 384 -26.16 4.97 -15.59
C ARG A 384 -26.89 3.67 -15.32
N ARG A 385 -27.32 3.45 -14.07
CA ARG A 385 -28.11 2.27 -13.68
C ARG A 385 -29.45 2.20 -14.40
N ALA A 386 -30.15 3.32 -14.49
CA ALA A 386 -31.42 3.38 -15.21
C ALA A 386 -31.24 3.03 -16.70
N ALA A 387 -30.17 3.52 -17.33
CA ALA A 387 -29.84 3.21 -18.72
C ALA A 387 -29.50 1.72 -18.93
N GLN A 388 -28.74 1.11 -18.02
CA GLN A 388 -28.43 -0.33 -18.06
C GLN A 388 -29.68 -1.18 -17.93
N ASN A 389 -30.55 -0.90 -16.95
CA ASN A 389 -31.80 -1.61 -16.76
C ASN A 389 -32.73 -1.48 -17.98
N ALA A 390 -32.76 -0.31 -18.62
CA ALA A 390 -33.55 -0.08 -19.83
C ALA A 390 -33.03 -0.88 -21.04
N ALA A 391 -31.71 -1.01 -21.18
CA ALA A 391 -31.08 -1.82 -22.22
C ALA A 391 -31.34 -3.33 -22.04
N GLU A 392 -31.30 -3.82 -20.80
CA GLU A 392 -31.60 -5.23 -20.47
C GLU A 392 -33.09 -5.58 -20.63
N SER A 393 -33.98 -4.58 -20.56
CA SER A 393 -35.43 -4.76 -20.67
C SER A 393 -35.97 -4.76 -22.11
N GLN A 394 -35.12 -4.54 -23.13
CA GLN A 394 -35.54 -4.66 -24.53
C GLN A 394 -35.58 -6.14 -24.96
N PRO A 395 -36.72 -6.67 -25.43
CA PRO A 395 -36.78 -8.04 -25.90
C PRO A 395 -35.89 -8.21 -27.14
N ILE A 396 -35.10 -9.30 -27.14
CA ILE A 396 -34.33 -9.76 -28.29
C ILE A 396 -35.29 -9.91 -29.47
N SER A 397 -35.28 -8.90 -30.34
CA SER A 397 -36.00 -8.94 -31.60
C SER A 397 -35.26 -9.95 -32.47
N GLN A 398 -35.98 -10.98 -32.92
CA GLN A 398 -35.47 -12.05 -33.77
C GLN A 398 -34.64 -11.50 -34.94
N PRO A 399 -33.59 -12.22 -35.40
CA PRO A 399 -32.82 -11.79 -36.55
C PRO A 399 -33.73 -11.81 -37.77
N GLN A 400 -34.09 -10.63 -38.28
CA GLN A 400 -34.66 -10.50 -39.61
C GLN A 400 -33.58 -10.85 -40.63
N THR A 401 -33.75 -12.01 -41.23
CA THR A 401 -33.13 -12.40 -42.50
C THR A 401 -33.34 -11.30 -43.54
N ARG A 402 -32.25 -10.81 -44.14
CA ARG A 402 -32.28 -10.19 -45.46
C ARG A 402 -31.17 -10.78 -46.34
N PRO A 403 -31.44 -10.92 -47.65
CA PRO A 403 -30.69 -11.81 -48.53
C PRO A 403 -29.50 -11.11 -49.19
N ASP A 404 -28.55 -11.95 -49.61
CA ASP A 404 -27.36 -11.64 -50.38
C ASP A 404 -27.64 -10.81 -51.64
N ALA A 405 -26.80 -9.80 -51.88
CA ALA A 405 -26.42 -9.36 -53.22
C ALA A 405 -25.01 -8.76 -53.20
N ILE A 406 -24.17 -9.34 -54.04
CA ILE A 406 -22.76 -9.08 -54.32
C ILE A 406 -22.61 -7.80 -55.16
N ALA A 407 -21.59 -6.97 -54.88
CA ALA A 407 -20.52 -6.58 -55.82
C ALA A 407 -19.73 -5.33 -55.37
N ASP A 408 -18.39 -5.49 -55.37
CA ASP A 408 -17.31 -4.56 -55.73
C ASP A 408 -17.41 -3.06 -55.36
N GLN A 409 -16.42 -2.56 -54.61
CA GLN A 409 -15.27 -1.81 -55.15
C GLN A 409 -14.45 -1.10 -54.05
N ALA A 410 -13.12 -1.14 -54.26
CA ALA A 410 -12.12 -0.12 -53.93
C ALA A 410 -11.76 0.18 -52.45
N THR A 411 -10.58 -0.32 -52.10
CA THR A 411 -9.65 0.15 -51.05
C THR A 411 -9.38 1.67 -51.11
N PRO A 412 -9.44 2.40 -49.98
CA PRO A 412 -8.82 3.72 -49.87
C PRO A 412 -7.41 3.59 -49.28
N SER A 413 -6.46 4.13 -50.04
CA SER A 413 -5.06 4.29 -49.71
C SER A 413 -4.84 5.19 -48.48
N LEU A 414 -3.99 4.72 -47.56
CA LEU A 414 -3.41 5.49 -46.47
C LEU A 414 -2.53 6.60 -47.04
N ARG A 415 -3.00 7.86 -46.94
CA ARG A 415 -2.20 9.05 -47.16
C ARG A 415 -1.13 9.17 -46.07
N ARG A 416 0.14 9.13 -46.48
CA ARG A 416 1.28 9.62 -45.71
C ARG A 416 1.17 11.14 -45.50
N PRO A 417 1.49 11.67 -44.31
CA PRO A 417 1.86 13.07 -44.17
C PRO A 417 3.33 13.26 -44.57
N ASN A 418 3.57 14.31 -45.33
CA ASN A 418 4.86 14.76 -45.83
C ASN A 418 5.86 15.04 -44.70
N GLN A 419 7.11 14.68 -45.00
CA GLN A 419 8.31 15.28 -44.43
C GLN A 419 8.32 16.78 -44.78
N SER A 420 8.46 17.65 -43.78
CA SER A 420 9.10 18.94 -43.95
C SER A 420 10.28 19.00 -42.98
N SER A 421 11.46 18.91 -43.57
CA SER A 421 12.70 19.45 -43.03
C SER A 421 12.53 20.92 -42.66
N ASP A 422 12.96 21.33 -41.46
CA ASP A 422 13.77 22.53 -41.32
C ASP A 422 14.47 22.59 -39.94
N GLN A 423 15.79 22.45 -40.03
CA GLN A 423 16.86 23.16 -39.34
C GLN A 423 16.96 23.14 -37.80
N GLU A 424 17.94 22.32 -37.39
CA GLU A 424 18.94 22.56 -36.34
C GLU A 424 19.10 24.02 -35.87
N GLN A 425 18.88 24.26 -34.57
CA GLN A 425 19.69 25.20 -33.79
C GLN A 425 19.85 24.70 -32.34
N GLN A 426 21.03 24.17 -32.01
CA GLN A 426 21.60 24.23 -30.64
C GLN A 426 22.73 25.31 -30.61
N PRO A 427 23.39 25.59 -29.48
CA PRO A 427 22.90 26.41 -28.39
C PRO A 427 23.82 27.62 -28.15
N ARG A 428 23.27 28.78 -27.77
CA ARG A 428 24.10 29.94 -27.36
C ARG A 428 24.51 29.83 -25.89
N LYS A 429 25.78 29.51 -25.68
CA LYS A 429 26.57 29.88 -24.49
C LYS A 429 26.57 31.40 -24.29
N ARG A 430 26.42 31.84 -23.03
CA ARG A 430 26.95 33.06 -22.37
C ARG A 430 26.34 33.11 -20.96
N SER A 431 26.91 33.68 -19.92
CA SER A 431 28.26 34.08 -19.52
C SER A 431 28.11 34.46 -18.05
N ARG A 432 29.12 34.13 -17.23
CA ARG A 432 29.27 34.64 -15.85
C ARG A 432 29.29 36.17 -15.83
N TYR A 433 28.79 36.75 -14.73
CA TYR A 433 29.23 37.93 -13.95
C TYR A 433 28.18 38.06 -12.82
N ALA A 434 28.46 38.32 -11.54
CA ALA A 434 29.67 38.60 -10.77
C ALA A 434 29.46 38.06 -9.35
#